data_AF-A0A8K0PYF6-F1
#
_entry.id   AF-A0A8K0PYF6-F1
#
_cell.length_a   1.000
_cell.length_b   1.000
_cell.length_c   1.000
_cell.angle_alpha   90.00
_cell.angle_beta   90.00
_cell.angle_gamma   90.00
#
_symmetry.space_group_name_H-M   'P 1'
#
loop_
_entity.id
_entity.type
_entity.pdbx_description
1 polymer ?
#
loop_
_entity_poly.entity_id
_entity_poly.type
_entity_poly.pdbx_seq_one_letter_code
_entity_poly.pdbx_strand_id
1 'polypeptide(L)'
;RAILAWLSFRQMSWRYEEIPQAYQKTFRWIFNKPTSDDGWDNFSMHFRGTATTPYFINGKAGSGKSTLMKYIVDHPETMMHFRQWAAGDRSELIVTDFFFWNLGTSLQKSALGLLRAFMFTVLKNHPKLIPAVFPDVYQTWKDDMGEPSYAEIKGAWKLLIEKSATLLKLAIFIDGIDEFEGDHKDISEFICSLVSPKVKVVVTSRPINACLHVFRQCPSLRLQDITTRDMQLFVEGILVSHQMMAQVTKRYPEDTREIVAEIREKADGVFLWVRLVVKLLVNGLELGDSMEGLRRKLRSLPRDLREIYRRMISKITPEHQIQAAEIFRLLQTWQ
;
A
#
# COMPACT_ATOMS: atom_id res chain seq x y z
N ARG A 1 16.84 -21.61 14.72
CA ARG A 1 15.67 -20.98 15.37
C ARG A 1 16.03 -19.63 16.00
N ALA A 2 17.10 -19.54 16.80
CA ALA A 2 17.53 -18.28 17.42
C ALA A 2 17.81 -17.14 16.41
N ILE A 3 18.55 -17.40 15.33
CA ILE A 3 18.76 -16.41 14.24
C ILE A 3 17.45 -15.90 13.61
N LEU A 4 16.44 -16.77 13.46
CA LEU A 4 15.14 -16.33 12.94
C LEU A 4 14.44 -15.39 13.93
N ALA A 5 14.54 -15.68 15.23
CA ALA A 5 13.99 -14.81 16.27
C ALA A 5 14.70 -13.44 16.28
N TRP A 6 16.01 -13.42 16.10
CA TRP A 6 16.84 -12.22 15.99
C TRP A 6 16.54 -11.36 14.76
N LEU A 7 16.24 -11.98 13.62
CA LEU A 7 15.78 -11.28 12.43
C LEU A 7 14.37 -10.70 12.62
N SER A 8 13.50 -11.44 13.30
CA SER A 8 12.10 -11.04 13.51
C SER A 8 11.98 -9.85 14.46
N PHE A 9 10.94 -9.04 14.28
CA PHE A 9 10.49 -8.06 15.25
C PHE A 9 8.96 -8.06 15.26
N ARG A 10 8.36 -7.78 16.42
CA ARG A 10 6.93 -8.03 16.67
C ARG A 10 6.01 -7.25 15.71
N GLN A 11 6.42 -6.06 15.31
CA GLN A 11 5.61 -5.12 14.53
C GLN A 11 5.69 -5.32 13.01
N MET A 12 6.42 -6.34 12.54
CA MET A 12 6.72 -6.56 11.12
C MET A 12 5.48 -6.62 10.23
N SER A 13 4.38 -7.23 10.71
CA SER A 13 3.13 -7.38 9.96
C SER A 13 2.05 -6.34 10.32
N TRP A 14 2.23 -5.51 11.35
CA TRP A 14 1.16 -4.67 11.90
C TRP A 14 0.58 -3.72 10.85
N ARG A 15 1.44 -3.05 10.09
CA ARG A 15 0.98 -2.11 9.07
C ARG A 15 0.14 -2.81 8.00
N TYR A 16 0.57 -3.98 7.55
CA TYR A 16 -0.18 -4.79 6.60
C TYR A 16 -1.54 -5.22 7.17
N GLU A 17 -1.59 -5.67 8.42
CA GLU A 17 -2.81 -6.12 9.09
C GLU A 17 -3.85 -5.00 9.24
N GLU A 18 -3.42 -3.77 9.56
CA GLU A 18 -4.30 -2.60 9.71
C GLU A 18 -4.91 -2.10 8.39
N ILE A 19 -4.29 -2.40 7.25
CA ILE A 19 -4.83 -1.97 5.96
C ILE A 19 -6.17 -2.69 5.72
N PRO A 20 -7.26 -1.94 5.47
CA PRO A 20 -8.55 -2.56 5.20
C PRO A 20 -8.51 -3.33 3.89
N GLN A 21 -9.34 -4.37 3.80
CA GLN A 21 -9.56 -5.08 2.54
C GLN A 21 -10.17 -4.14 1.49
N ALA A 22 -9.84 -4.38 0.22
CA ALA A 22 -10.41 -3.65 -0.89
C ALA A 22 -11.94 -3.83 -0.91
N TYR A 23 -12.67 -2.79 -1.34
CA TYR A 23 -14.11 -2.91 -1.51
C TYR A 23 -14.43 -3.93 -2.60
N GLN A 24 -15.55 -4.63 -2.46
CA GLN A 24 -15.90 -5.69 -3.40
C GLN A 24 -15.93 -5.13 -4.83
N LYS A 25 -15.29 -5.86 -5.75
CA LYS A 25 -15.19 -5.53 -7.18
C LYS A 25 -14.29 -4.35 -7.55
N THR A 26 -13.65 -3.65 -6.60
CA THR A 26 -12.62 -2.64 -6.92
C THR A 26 -11.29 -3.30 -7.29
N PHE A 27 -10.40 -2.57 -7.96
CA PHE A 27 -9.05 -2.97 -8.37
C PHE A 27 -8.93 -4.17 -9.32
N ARG A 28 -10.02 -4.83 -9.70
CA ARG A 28 -10.01 -5.95 -10.65
C ARG A 28 -9.35 -5.60 -12.00
N TRP A 29 -9.41 -4.33 -12.37
CA TRP A 29 -8.82 -3.80 -13.60
C TRP A 29 -7.30 -3.97 -13.65
N ILE A 30 -6.60 -4.13 -12.52
CA ILE A 30 -5.13 -4.24 -12.48
C ILE A 30 -4.61 -5.44 -13.28
N PHE A 31 -5.39 -6.51 -13.40
CA PHE A 31 -5.01 -7.71 -14.15
C PHE A 31 -5.41 -7.66 -15.63
N ASN A 32 -6.19 -6.66 -16.02
CA ASN A 32 -6.60 -6.47 -17.41
C ASN A 32 -5.44 -5.93 -18.24
N LYS A 33 -5.45 -6.20 -19.55
CA LYS A 33 -4.53 -5.56 -20.48
C LYS A 33 -4.98 -4.10 -20.68
N PRO A 34 -4.14 -3.09 -20.37
CA PRO A 34 -4.44 -1.71 -20.70
C PRO A 34 -4.51 -1.52 -22.22
N THR A 35 -5.37 -0.61 -22.63
CA THR A 35 -5.42 -0.02 -23.96
C THR A 35 -4.39 1.12 -24.05
N SER A 36 -4.07 1.57 -25.27
CA SER A 36 -3.12 2.67 -25.49
C SER A 36 -3.50 3.96 -24.76
N ASP A 37 -4.78 4.14 -24.48
CA ASP A 37 -5.34 5.38 -23.95
C ASP A 37 -5.44 5.37 -22.42
N ASP A 38 -5.23 4.21 -21.78
CA ASP A 38 -5.39 4.08 -20.32
C ASP A 38 -4.25 4.72 -19.52
N GLY A 39 -3.09 4.99 -20.14
CA GLY A 39 -1.99 5.71 -19.51
C GLY A 39 -1.27 4.95 -18.39
N TRP A 40 -1.33 3.61 -18.38
CA TRP A 40 -0.58 2.76 -17.44
C TRP A 40 -0.02 1.50 -18.10
N ASP A 41 1.10 1.00 -17.57
CA ASP A 41 1.79 -0.18 -18.09
C ASP A 41 1.15 -1.48 -17.61
N ASN A 42 1.10 -2.50 -18.47
CA ASN A 42 0.47 -3.77 -18.14
C ASN A 42 1.15 -4.46 -16.95
N PHE A 43 0.47 -4.48 -15.80
CA PHE A 43 0.94 -5.10 -14.57
C PHE A 43 1.23 -6.59 -14.72
N SER A 44 0.33 -7.34 -15.37
CA SER A 44 0.50 -8.78 -15.58
C SER A 44 1.70 -9.13 -16.47
N MET A 45 2.10 -8.23 -17.38
CA MET A 45 3.31 -8.41 -18.21
C MET A 45 4.60 -8.28 -17.41
N HIS A 46 4.61 -7.48 -16.35
CA HIS A 46 5.77 -7.35 -15.44
C HIS A 46 6.27 -8.70 -14.93
N PHE A 47 5.33 -9.61 -14.66
CA PHE A 47 5.59 -10.92 -14.10
C PHE A 47 6.06 -11.95 -15.12
N ARG A 48 5.71 -11.79 -16.40
CA ARG A 48 5.95 -12.80 -17.43
C ARG A 48 7.24 -12.58 -18.22
N GLY A 49 7.86 -11.40 -18.11
CA GLY A 49 9.01 -11.01 -18.92
C GLY A 49 10.35 -11.05 -18.20
N THR A 50 11.40 -10.71 -18.96
CA THR A 50 12.77 -10.44 -18.46
C THR A 50 12.89 -9.06 -17.81
N ALA A 51 11.79 -8.47 -17.33
CA ALA A 51 11.78 -7.12 -16.75
C ALA A 51 12.92 -6.96 -15.72
N THR A 52 13.74 -5.94 -15.94
CA THR A 52 14.96 -5.61 -15.18
C THR A 52 14.77 -4.38 -14.29
N THR A 53 13.56 -3.84 -14.23
CA THR A 53 13.18 -2.67 -13.41
C THR A 53 12.03 -3.04 -12.47
N PRO A 54 11.80 -2.28 -11.38
CA PRO A 54 10.59 -2.43 -10.55
C PRO A 54 9.32 -2.05 -11.32
N TYR A 55 8.15 -2.46 -10.83
CA TYR A 55 6.87 -1.89 -11.24
C TYR A 55 6.44 -0.83 -10.23
N PHE A 56 6.21 0.39 -10.69
CA PHE A 56 5.98 1.55 -9.82
C PHE A 56 4.52 2.02 -9.80
N ILE A 57 3.86 1.84 -8.66
CA ILE A 57 2.50 2.33 -8.42
C ILE A 57 2.60 3.66 -7.68
N ASN A 58 2.27 4.77 -8.34
CA ASN A 58 2.24 6.07 -7.68
C ASN A 58 0.84 6.62 -7.51
N GLY A 59 0.69 7.55 -6.56
CA GLY A 59 -0.51 8.35 -6.51
C GLY A 59 -0.69 9.20 -5.26
N LYS A 60 -1.72 10.05 -5.32
CA LYS A 60 -2.04 11.04 -4.26
C LYS A 60 -2.19 10.39 -2.88
N ALA A 61 -2.02 11.18 -1.82
CA ALA A 61 -2.36 10.73 -0.46
C ALA A 61 -3.83 10.32 -0.41
N GLY A 62 -4.15 9.18 0.18
CA GLY A 62 -5.52 8.68 0.26
C GLY A 62 -6.12 8.16 -1.06
N SER A 63 -5.34 7.97 -2.13
CA SER A 63 -5.83 7.39 -3.40
C SER A 63 -6.08 5.88 -3.34
N GLY A 64 -5.65 5.20 -2.27
CA GLY A 64 -5.85 3.76 -2.08
C GLY A 64 -4.63 2.87 -2.38
N LYS A 65 -3.41 3.44 -2.51
CA LYS A 65 -2.17 2.70 -2.81
C LYS A 65 -1.95 1.47 -1.92
N SER A 66 -1.96 1.64 -0.60
CA SER A 66 -1.74 0.55 0.35
C SER A 66 -2.83 -0.52 0.26
N THR A 67 -4.08 -0.12 0.02
CA THR A 67 -5.20 -1.06 -0.21
C THR A 67 -5.03 -1.83 -1.51
N LEU A 68 -4.59 -1.17 -2.59
CA LEU A 68 -4.24 -1.85 -3.84
C LEU A 68 -3.06 -2.80 -3.63
N MET A 69 -2.01 -2.38 -2.92
CA MET A 69 -0.83 -3.20 -2.63
C MET A 69 -1.20 -4.47 -1.86
N LYS A 70 -2.00 -4.35 -0.79
CA LYS A 70 -2.55 -5.51 -0.07
C LYS A 70 -3.39 -6.40 -0.99
N TYR A 71 -4.26 -5.80 -1.80
CA TYR A 71 -5.08 -6.54 -2.77
C TYR A 71 -4.21 -7.37 -3.73
N ILE A 72 -3.16 -6.80 -4.31
CA ILE A 72 -2.30 -7.53 -5.27
C ILE A 72 -1.44 -8.59 -4.61
N VAL A 73 -0.89 -8.36 -3.42
CA VAL A 73 -0.06 -9.33 -2.67
C VAL A 73 -0.85 -10.61 -2.41
N ASP A 74 -2.10 -10.47 -1.99
CA ASP A 74 -2.96 -11.59 -1.60
C ASP A 74 -3.69 -12.23 -2.80
N HIS A 75 -3.66 -11.59 -3.98
CA HIS A 75 -4.54 -11.99 -5.07
C HIS A 75 -4.12 -13.33 -5.70
N PRO A 76 -5.06 -14.27 -5.94
CA PRO A 76 -4.78 -15.53 -6.61
C PRO A 76 -4.17 -15.37 -8.00
N GLU A 77 -4.58 -14.36 -8.78
CA GLU A 77 -4.02 -14.10 -10.12
C GLU A 77 -2.56 -13.65 -10.07
N THR A 78 -2.19 -12.82 -9.10
CA THR A 78 -0.79 -12.46 -8.85
C THR A 78 0.04 -13.70 -8.57
N MET A 79 -0.44 -14.56 -7.66
CA MET A 79 0.23 -15.82 -7.32
C MET A 79 0.33 -16.76 -8.53
N MET A 80 -0.70 -16.84 -9.36
CA MET A 80 -0.67 -17.62 -10.60
C MET A 80 0.43 -17.12 -11.54
N HIS A 81 0.54 -15.81 -11.76
CA HIS A 81 1.59 -15.23 -12.61
C HIS A 81 3.00 -15.49 -12.08
N PHE A 82 3.23 -15.30 -10.79
CA PHE A 82 4.54 -15.57 -10.19
C PHE A 82 4.91 -17.05 -10.18
N ARG A 83 3.94 -17.94 -9.96
CA ARG A 83 4.16 -19.40 -10.06
C ARG A 83 4.50 -19.82 -11.49
N GLN A 84 3.86 -19.24 -12.50
CA GLN A 84 4.21 -19.48 -13.91
C GLN A 84 5.65 -19.02 -14.21
N TRP A 85 6.03 -17.83 -13.73
CA TRP A 85 7.40 -17.34 -13.86
C TRP A 85 8.42 -18.24 -13.16
N ALA A 86 8.11 -18.72 -11.95
CA ALA A 86 8.98 -19.63 -11.19
C ALA A 86 9.12 -21.01 -11.84
N ALA A 87 8.02 -21.55 -12.38
CA ALA A 87 8.01 -22.84 -13.07
C ALA A 87 8.90 -22.87 -14.32
N GLY A 88 9.10 -21.72 -14.99
CA GLY A 88 9.89 -21.62 -16.22
C GLY A 88 11.33 -22.11 -16.11
N ASP A 89 11.93 -22.07 -14.91
CA ASP A 89 13.27 -22.62 -14.63
C ASP A 89 13.30 -23.52 -13.38
N ARG A 90 12.13 -24.05 -12.98
CA ARG A 90 11.95 -24.95 -11.83
C ARG A 90 12.45 -24.37 -10.49
N SER A 91 12.44 -23.04 -10.34
CA SER A 91 12.76 -22.38 -9.07
C SER A 91 11.54 -22.41 -8.13
N GLU A 92 11.78 -22.41 -6.83
CA GLU A 92 10.74 -22.19 -5.83
C GLU A 92 10.43 -20.69 -5.71
N LEU A 93 9.14 -20.35 -5.62
CA LEU A 93 8.70 -18.97 -5.46
C LEU A 93 8.62 -18.62 -3.97
N ILE A 94 9.32 -17.56 -3.57
CA ILE A 94 9.11 -16.91 -2.28
C ILE A 94 8.54 -15.52 -2.52
N VAL A 95 7.41 -15.24 -1.88
CA VAL A 95 6.82 -13.92 -1.83
C VAL A 95 7.19 -13.29 -0.49
N THR A 96 7.66 -12.05 -0.53
CA THR A 96 7.87 -11.24 0.67
C THR A 96 7.35 -9.84 0.43
N ASP A 97 6.93 -9.20 1.52
CA ASP A 97 6.43 -7.85 1.49
C ASP A 97 6.98 -7.02 2.66
N PHE A 98 6.92 -5.71 2.49
CA PHE A 98 7.16 -4.76 3.56
C PHE A 98 6.32 -3.51 3.34
N PHE A 99 5.59 -3.12 4.38
CA PHE A 99 4.74 -1.94 4.36
C PHE A 99 5.35 -0.90 5.30
N PHE A 100 5.95 0.15 4.72
CA PHE A 100 6.48 1.26 5.50
C PHE A 100 5.34 1.92 6.28
N TRP A 101 5.68 2.37 7.49
CA TRP A 101 4.73 3.07 8.33
C TRP A 101 5.40 4.19 9.11
N ASN A 102 5.12 5.44 8.74
CA ASN A 102 5.81 6.59 9.37
C ASN A 102 5.37 6.80 10.83
N LEU A 103 4.14 6.37 11.19
CA LEU A 103 3.62 6.40 12.56
C LEU A 103 3.98 5.14 13.34
N GLY A 104 4.68 4.20 12.70
CA GLY A 104 5.16 2.97 13.31
C GLY A 104 6.47 3.15 14.07
N THR A 105 7.04 2.01 14.46
CA THR A 105 8.36 1.92 15.11
C THR A 105 9.49 2.33 14.16
N SER A 106 10.68 2.61 14.71
CA SER A 106 11.91 2.89 13.92
C SER A 106 12.23 1.82 12.87
N LEU A 107 11.94 0.54 13.16
CA LEU A 107 12.09 -0.54 12.19
C LEU A 107 11.06 -0.47 11.05
N GLN A 108 9.82 -0.06 11.32
CA GLN A 108 8.77 0.04 10.29
C GLN A 108 8.96 1.21 9.33
N LYS A 109 9.85 2.15 9.63
CA LYS A 109 10.21 3.28 8.77
C LYS A 109 11.67 3.27 8.28
N SER A 110 12.41 2.16 8.44
CA SER A 110 13.83 2.07 8.07
C SER A 110 14.17 0.95 7.10
N ALA A 111 15.30 1.09 6.40
CA ALA A 111 15.83 0.09 5.47
C ALA A 111 16.28 -1.19 6.19
N LEU A 112 16.69 -1.08 7.45
CA LEU A 112 17.01 -2.24 8.31
C LEU A 112 15.76 -3.10 8.54
N GLY A 113 14.63 -2.49 8.90
CA GLY A 113 13.39 -3.25 9.11
C GLY A 113 12.91 -3.92 7.82
N LEU A 114 13.00 -3.23 6.69
CA LEU A 114 12.70 -3.79 5.36
C LEU A 114 13.54 -5.03 5.06
N LEU A 115 14.86 -4.92 5.18
CA LEU A 115 15.76 -6.05 4.92
C LEU A 115 15.57 -7.20 5.91
N ARG A 116 15.35 -6.91 7.21
CA ARG A 116 15.05 -7.92 8.22
C ARG A 116 13.79 -8.70 7.87
N ALA A 117 12.74 -8.02 7.42
CA ALA A 117 11.50 -8.67 7.00
C ALA A 117 11.72 -9.61 5.82
N PHE A 118 12.45 -9.16 4.79
CA PHE A 118 12.76 -10.01 3.63
C PHE A 118 13.59 -11.23 4.02
N MET A 119 14.65 -11.03 4.80
CA MET A 119 15.52 -12.11 5.28
C MET A 119 14.75 -13.10 6.14
N PHE A 120 13.91 -12.61 7.06
CA PHE A 120 13.07 -13.46 7.90
C PHE A 120 12.14 -14.33 7.06
N THR A 121 11.42 -13.74 6.09
CA THR A 121 10.50 -14.48 5.22
C THR A 121 11.22 -15.57 4.43
N VAL A 122 12.34 -15.26 3.79
CA VAL A 122 13.08 -16.25 2.98
C VAL A 122 13.67 -17.35 3.87
N LEU A 123 14.34 -16.99 4.97
CA LEU A 123 15.03 -17.95 5.83
C LEU A 123 14.07 -18.78 6.70
N LYS A 124 12.87 -18.28 6.99
CA LYS A 124 11.81 -19.07 7.63
C LYS A 124 11.33 -20.21 6.73
N ASN A 125 11.18 -19.94 5.43
CA ASN A 125 10.79 -20.95 4.44
C ASN A 125 11.97 -21.88 4.05
N HIS A 126 13.19 -21.35 4.04
CA HIS A 126 14.41 -22.11 3.75
C HIS A 126 15.46 -22.02 4.88
N PRO A 127 15.24 -22.66 6.05
CA PRO A 127 16.18 -22.59 7.16
C PRO A 127 17.59 -23.13 6.84
N LYS A 128 17.70 -23.99 5.82
CA LYS A 128 18.98 -24.55 5.35
C LYS A 128 19.92 -23.49 4.75
N LEU A 129 19.41 -22.32 4.36
CA LEU A 129 20.22 -21.20 3.86
C LEU A 129 20.89 -20.42 4.99
N ILE A 130 20.39 -20.53 6.24
CA ILE A 130 20.90 -19.73 7.37
C ILE A 130 22.43 -19.87 7.56
N PRO A 131 23.03 -21.08 7.58
CA PRO A 131 24.48 -21.21 7.76
C PRO A 131 25.30 -20.62 6.61
N ALA A 132 24.75 -20.57 5.40
CA ALA A 132 25.43 -20.02 4.22
C ALA A 132 25.33 -18.49 4.14
N VAL A 133 24.25 -17.94 4.72
CA VAL A 133 23.91 -16.51 4.68
C VAL A 133 24.46 -15.77 5.91
N PHE A 134 24.55 -16.47 7.04
CA PHE A 134 25.04 -15.97 8.31
C PHE A 134 26.11 -16.91 8.90
N PRO A 135 27.23 -17.18 8.21
CA PRO A 135 28.21 -18.18 8.65
C PRO A 135 28.78 -17.87 10.04
N ASP A 136 29.21 -16.63 10.26
CA ASP A 136 29.84 -16.22 11.53
C ASP A 136 28.84 -16.22 12.67
N VAL A 137 27.66 -15.63 12.46
CA VAL A 137 26.56 -15.59 13.45
C VAL A 137 26.05 -16.99 13.76
N TYR A 138 26.05 -17.91 12.77
CA TYR A 138 25.63 -19.29 12.96
C TYR A 138 26.64 -20.09 13.80
N GLN A 139 27.95 -19.86 13.61
CA GLN A 139 29.00 -20.55 14.37
C GLN A 139 29.20 -19.98 15.77
N THR A 140 29.04 -18.66 15.94
CA THR A 140 29.39 -17.94 17.17
C THR A 140 28.17 -17.47 17.96
N TRP A 141 26.98 -18.03 17.69
CA TRP A 141 25.73 -17.61 18.30
C TRP A 141 25.82 -17.52 19.82
N LYS A 142 25.42 -16.35 20.36
CA LYS A 142 25.22 -16.11 21.80
C LYS A 142 23.84 -15.51 22.00
N ASP A 143 23.21 -15.80 23.13
CA ASP A 143 21.85 -15.31 23.39
C ASP A 143 21.76 -13.78 23.60
N ASP A 144 22.90 -13.10 23.77
CA ASP A 144 23.00 -11.64 23.99
C ASP A 144 23.75 -10.91 22.84
N MET A 145 23.55 -11.33 21.58
CA MET A 145 24.22 -10.75 20.40
C MET A 145 23.74 -9.33 20.02
N GLY A 146 22.85 -8.71 20.81
CA GLY A 146 22.23 -7.43 20.48
C GLY A 146 21.35 -7.50 19.22
N GLU A 147 20.90 -6.34 18.73
CA GLU A 147 20.10 -6.23 17.50
C GLU A 147 21.00 -6.24 16.25
N PRO A 148 20.56 -6.82 15.13
CA PRO A 148 21.33 -6.83 13.89
C PRO A 148 21.53 -5.42 13.33
N SER A 149 22.75 -5.09 12.93
CA SER A 149 23.04 -3.83 12.23
C SER A 149 22.61 -3.87 10.76
N TYR A 150 22.40 -2.69 10.16
CA TYR A 150 22.11 -2.58 8.72
C TYR A 150 23.22 -3.17 7.85
N ALA A 151 24.49 -2.99 8.22
CA ALA A 151 25.62 -3.50 7.46
C ALA A 151 25.63 -5.04 7.42
N GLU A 152 25.40 -5.69 8.57
CA GLU A 152 25.32 -7.15 8.66
C GLU A 152 24.19 -7.71 7.81
N ILE A 153 22.98 -7.15 7.93
CA ILE A 153 21.83 -7.65 7.17
C ILE A 153 21.97 -7.36 5.68
N LYS A 154 22.53 -6.21 5.28
CA LYS A 154 22.80 -5.90 3.87
C LYS A 154 23.84 -6.83 3.27
N GLY A 155 24.89 -7.18 4.02
CA GLY A 155 25.88 -8.17 3.62
C GLY A 155 25.25 -9.56 3.44
N ALA A 156 24.47 -9.98 4.43
CA ALA A 156 23.74 -11.24 4.40
C ALA A 156 22.72 -11.31 3.25
N TRP A 157 22.04 -10.20 2.92
CA TRP A 157 21.14 -10.14 1.77
C TRP A 157 21.87 -10.44 0.46
N LYS A 158 23.07 -9.88 0.24
CA LYS A 158 23.89 -10.20 -0.94
C LYS A 158 24.22 -11.69 -1.02
N LEU A 159 24.64 -12.28 0.10
CA LEU A 159 24.91 -13.72 0.19
C LEU A 159 23.64 -14.54 -0.09
N LEU A 160 22.49 -14.13 0.44
CA LEU A 160 21.22 -14.80 0.20
C LEU A 160 20.89 -14.85 -1.29
N ILE A 161 20.98 -13.72 -2.00
CA ILE A 161 20.72 -13.67 -3.44
C ILE A 161 21.69 -14.56 -4.21
N GLU A 162 22.99 -14.54 -3.87
CA GLU A 162 24.00 -15.39 -4.50
C GLU A 162 23.72 -16.88 -4.27
N LYS A 163 23.54 -17.29 -3.01
CA LYS A 163 23.39 -18.71 -2.64
C LYS A 163 22.04 -19.30 -3.04
N SER A 164 21.02 -18.45 -3.24
CA SER A 164 19.70 -18.89 -3.67
C SER A 164 19.43 -18.73 -5.16
N ALA A 165 20.35 -18.18 -5.95
CA ALA A 165 20.13 -17.83 -7.35
C ALA A 165 19.60 -18.98 -8.24
N THR A 166 20.02 -20.23 -7.95
CA THR A 166 19.57 -21.43 -8.71
C THR A 166 18.35 -22.10 -8.11
N LEU A 167 17.98 -21.75 -6.87
CA LEU A 167 16.93 -22.41 -6.10
C LEU A 167 15.65 -21.57 -6.07
N LEU A 168 15.78 -20.25 -5.90
CA LEU A 168 14.68 -19.37 -5.55
C LEU A 168 14.44 -18.30 -6.60
N LYS A 169 13.17 -17.92 -6.68
CA LYS A 169 12.69 -16.70 -7.32
C LYS A 169 11.92 -15.89 -6.29
N LEU A 170 12.29 -14.61 -6.15
CA LEU A 170 11.72 -13.71 -5.16
C LEU A 170 10.74 -12.73 -5.81
N ALA A 171 9.54 -12.66 -5.27
CA ALA A 171 8.57 -11.61 -5.55
C ALA A 171 8.51 -10.68 -4.33
N ILE A 172 8.92 -9.44 -4.50
CA ILE A 172 9.05 -8.45 -3.43
C ILE A 172 8.02 -7.34 -3.63
N PHE A 173 7.23 -7.08 -2.59
CA PHE A 173 6.25 -6.00 -2.57
C PHE A 173 6.61 -4.96 -1.52
N ILE A 174 6.71 -3.70 -1.92
CA ILE A 174 7.11 -2.61 -1.03
C ILE A 174 6.05 -1.52 -1.07
N ASP A 175 5.35 -1.30 0.03
CA ASP A 175 4.35 -0.23 0.13
C ASP A 175 4.93 1.01 0.81
N GLY A 176 4.65 2.18 0.24
CA GLY A 176 4.79 3.46 0.91
C GLY A 176 6.23 3.93 1.09
N ILE A 177 7.06 3.96 0.04
CA ILE A 177 8.41 4.56 0.16
C ILE A 177 8.34 6.00 0.71
N ASP A 178 7.28 6.76 0.43
CA ASP A 178 7.11 8.10 1.00
C ASP A 178 6.98 8.13 2.54
N GLU A 179 6.76 6.98 3.17
CA GLU A 179 6.73 6.80 4.62
C GLU A 179 8.08 6.37 5.21
N PHE A 180 9.10 6.13 4.38
CA PHE A 180 10.47 5.85 4.80
C PHE A 180 11.11 7.07 5.47
N GLU A 181 11.80 6.84 6.58
CA GLU A 181 12.62 7.81 7.29
C GLU A 181 14.09 7.69 6.85
N GLY A 182 14.50 8.60 5.97
CA GLY A 182 15.84 8.67 5.41
C GLY A 182 15.82 9.34 4.04
N ASP A 183 16.87 9.13 3.24
CA ASP A 183 16.93 9.68 1.89
C ASP A 183 16.08 8.86 0.90
N HIS A 184 15.05 9.48 0.33
CA HIS A 184 14.13 8.84 -0.60
C HIS A 184 14.76 8.46 -1.94
N LYS A 185 15.85 9.11 -2.35
CA LYS A 185 16.59 8.76 -3.56
C LYS A 185 17.41 7.50 -3.30
N ASP A 186 18.15 7.43 -2.20
CA ASP A 186 18.99 6.29 -1.83
C ASP A 186 18.17 5.00 -1.67
N ILE A 187 17.03 5.06 -0.98
CA ILE A 187 16.14 3.88 -0.85
C ILE A 187 15.55 3.46 -2.19
N SER A 188 15.20 4.41 -3.07
CA SER A 188 14.65 4.10 -4.39
C SER A 188 15.70 3.46 -5.29
N GLU A 189 16.94 3.96 -5.28
CA GLU A 189 18.08 3.37 -6.00
C GLU A 189 18.42 1.99 -5.46
N PHE A 190 18.41 1.82 -4.14
CA PHE A 190 18.56 0.51 -3.51
C PHE A 190 17.49 -0.47 -3.99
N ILE A 191 16.21 -0.07 -4.02
CA ILE A 191 15.11 -0.91 -4.50
C ILE A 191 15.28 -1.30 -5.98
N CYS A 192 15.72 -0.36 -6.83
CA CYS A 192 16.08 -0.69 -8.21
C CYS A 192 17.21 -1.73 -8.28
N SER A 193 18.22 -1.62 -7.40
CA SER A 193 19.33 -2.57 -7.34
C SER A 193 18.95 -3.98 -6.89
N LEU A 194 17.77 -4.17 -6.29
CA LEU A 194 17.27 -5.50 -5.91
C LEU A 194 16.82 -6.33 -7.12
N VAL A 195 16.42 -5.68 -8.21
CA VAL A 195 15.81 -6.35 -9.35
C VAL A 195 16.85 -7.17 -10.12
N SER A 196 16.47 -8.39 -10.47
CA SER A 196 17.28 -9.30 -11.28
C SER A 196 16.37 -10.27 -12.04
N PRO A 197 16.89 -11.12 -12.93
CA PRO A 197 16.08 -12.18 -13.54
C PRO A 197 15.40 -13.13 -12.53
N LYS A 198 15.89 -13.16 -11.28
CA LYS A 198 15.38 -13.97 -10.17
C LYS A 198 14.62 -13.18 -9.12
N VAL A 199 14.59 -11.85 -9.21
CA VAL A 199 13.94 -10.97 -8.22
C VAL A 199 13.06 -9.96 -8.94
N LYS A 200 11.76 -10.00 -8.67
CA LYS A 200 10.79 -9.05 -9.18
C LYS A 200 10.31 -8.17 -8.05
N VAL A 201 10.21 -6.87 -8.32
CA VAL A 201 9.79 -5.89 -7.32
C VAL A 201 8.56 -5.13 -7.83
N VAL A 202 7.57 -4.97 -6.95
CA VAL A 202 6.46 -4.03 -7.10
C VAL A 202 6.56 -3.04 -5.95
N VAL A 203 6.45 -1.76 -6.24
CA VAL A 203 6.69 -0.72 -5.25
C VAL A 203 5.70 0.43 -5.36
N THR A 204 5.28 0.97 -4.21
CA THR A 204 4.38 2.13 -4.15
C THR A 204 5.02 3.34 -3.50
N SER A 205 4.61 4.54 -3.93
CA SER A 205 4.95 5.80 -3.28
C SER A 205 3.96 6.92 -3.63
N ARG A 206 3.91 7.98 -2.83
CA ARG A 206 3.41 9.28 -3.31
C ARG A 206 4.29 9.79 -4.47
N PRO A 207 3.79 10.72 -5.30
CA PRO A 207 4.57 11.31 -6.39
C PRO A 207 5.59 12.33 -5.85
N ILE A 208 6.52 11.88 -5.00
CA ILE A 208 7.65 12.68 -4.53
C ILE A 208 8.75 12.70 -5.59
N ASN A 209 9.41 13.84 -5.76
CA ASN A 209 10.37 14.06 -6.86
C ASN A 209 11.49 13.01 -6.91
N ALA A 210 12.01 12.60 -5.75
CA ALA A 210 13.06 11.58 -5.67
C ALA A 210 12.60 10.23 -6.27
N CYS A 211 11.43 9.71 -5.85
CA CYS A 211 10.88 8.48 -6.40
C CYS A 211 10.51 8.62 -7.88
N LEU A 212 9.86 9.73 -8.27
CA LEU A 212 9.50 9.96 -9.67
C LEU A 212 10.74 9.97 -10.57
N HIS A 213 11.83 10.58 -10.11
CA HIS A 213 13.08 10.63 -10.86
C HIS A 213 13.72 9.25 -11.03
N VAL A 214 13.83 8.49 -9.94
CA VAL A 214 14.47 7.15 -9.95
C VAL A 214 13.63 6.14 -10.75
N PHE A 215 12.31 6.15 -10.57
CA PHE A 215 11.40 5.20 -11.22
C PHE A 215 10.89 5.67 -12.59
N ARG A 216 11.39 6.78 -13.15
CA ARG A 216 10.88 7.37 -14.42
C ARG A 216 10.89 6.43 -15.63
N GLN A 217 11.79 5.44 -15.64
CA GLN A 217 11.93 4.44 -16.71
C GLN A 217 11.30 3.09 -16.34
N CYS A 218 10.68 3.00 -15.16
CA CYS A 218 10.01 1.79 -14.72
C CYS A 218 8.59 1.74 -15.31
N PRO A 219 8.07 0.54 -15.62
CA PRO A 219 6.65 0.41 -15.89
C PRO A 219 5.86 0.92 -14.68
N SER A 220 4.84 1.74 -14.93
CA SER A 220 4.17 2.47 -13.88
C SER A 220 2.68 2.66 -14.11
N LEU A 221 1.99 3.02 -13.03
CA LEU A 221 0.61 3.48 -13.07
C LEU A 221 0.41 4.64 -12.08
N ARG A 222 -0.56 5.50 -12.40
CA ARG A 222 -1.00 6.62 -11.55
C ARG A 222 -2.39 6.32 -11.01
N LEU A 223 -2.47 5.95 -9.74
CA LEU A 223 -3.69 5.36 -9.16
C LEU A 223 -4.89 6.32 -9.17
N GLN A 224 -4.67 7.62 -8.98
CA GLN A 224 -5.74 8.62 -8.99
C GLN A 224 -6.42 8.76 -10.35
N ASP A 225 -5.75 8.38 -11.45
CA ASP A 225 -6.27 8.58 -12.81
C ASP A 225 -7.18 7.41 -13.24
N ILE A 226 -7.04 6.24 -12.61
CA ILE A 226 -7.66 4.96 -13.04
C ILE A 226 -8.75 4.44 -12.09
N THR A 227 -8.87 5.02 -10.89
CA THR A 227 -9.81 4.54 -9.85
C THR A 227 -11.20 5.16 -9.90
N THR A 228 -11.47 6.00 -10.90
CA THR A 228 -12.76 6.70 -11.09
C THR A 228 -13.96 5.73 -11.09
N ARG A 229 -13.85 4.60 -11.80
CA ARG A 229 -14.91 3.57 -11.82
C ARG A 229 -15.07 2.86 -10.48
N ASP A 230 -13.97 2.57 -9.80
CA ASP A 230 -13.98 1.94 -8.48
C ASP A 230 -14.65 2.82 -7.42
N MET A 231 -14.41 4.14 -7.48
CA MET A 231 -15.09 5.11 -6.62
C MET A 231 -16.59 5.10 -6.86
N GLN A 232 -17.03 5.07 -8.12
CA GLN A 232 -18.45 4.97 -8.45
C GLN A 232 -19.07 3.68 -7.89
N LEU A 233 -18.42 2.52 -8.09
CA LEU A 233 -18.88 1.25 -7.52
C LEU A 233 -19.01 1.30 -6.00
N PHE A 234 -18.06 1.95 -5.33
CA PHE A 234 -18.10 2.14 -3.88
C PHE A 234 -19.29 3.02 -3.45
N VAL A 235 -19.52 4.14 -4.11
CA VAL A 235 -20.65 5.04 -3.82
C VAL A 235 -21.98 4.32 -4.05
N GLU A 236 -22.13 3.62 -5.17
CA GLU A 236 -23.35 2.88 -5.50
C GLU A 236 -23.62 1.75 -4.48
N GLY A 237 -22.58 1.00 -4.13
CA GLY A 237 -22.71 -0.14 -3.25
C GLY A 237 -22.88 0.20 -1.77
N ILE A 238 -22.53 1.41 -1.35
CA ILE A 238 -22.72 1.87 0.05
C ILE A 238 -23.87 2.88 0.16
N LEU A 239 -23.80 4.00 -0.57
CA LEU A 239 -24.77 5.08 -0.45
C LEU A 239 -26.08 4.73 -1.17
N VAL A 240 -26.02 4.37 -2.45
CA VAL A 240 -27.25 4.14 -3.25
C VAL A 240 -27.98 2.89 -2.80
N SER A 241 -27.24 1.85 -2.42
CA SER A 241 -27.78 0.59 -1.91
C SER A 241 -28.32 0.69 -0.47
N HIS A 242 -28.10 1.82 0.22
CA HIS A 242 -28.65 2.05 1.55
C HIS A 242 -30.18 2.09 1.51
N GLN A 243 -30.87 1.42 2.45
CA GLN A 243 -32.32 1.22 2.40
C GLN A 243 -33.11 2.53 2.23
N MET A 244 -32.72 3.59 2.95
CA MET A 244 -33.37 4.90 2.85
C MET A 244 -33.07 5.58 1.50
N MET A 245 -31.82 5.50 1.03
CA MET A 245 -31.45 6.09 -0.25
C MET A 245 -32.16 5.38 -1.40
N ALA A 246 -32.26 4.05 -1.37
CA ALA A 246 -32.95 3.27 -2.38
C ALA A 246 -34.43 3.66 -2.54
N GLN A 247 -35.11 4.05 -1.45
CA GLN A 247 -36.47 4.59 -1.53
C GLN A 247 -36.50 5.96 -2.21
N VAL A 248 -35.55 6.84 -1.88
CA VAL A 248 -35.43 8.15 -2.50
C VAL A 248 -35.06 8.03 -3.98
N THR A 249 -34.16 7.12 -4.35
CA THR A 249 -33.73 6.86 -5.73
C THR A 249 -34.87 6.40 -6.62
N LYS A 250 -35.85 5.64 -6.09
CA LYS A 250 -37.07 5.27 -6.86
C LYS A 250 -37.90 6.49 -7.26
N ARG A 251 -37.95 7.51 -6.40
CA ARG A 251 -38.73 8.73 -6.63
C ARG A 251 -37.94 9.80 -7.39
N TYR A 252 -36.62 9.86 -7.16
CA TYR A 252 -35.70 10.87 -7.70
C TYR A 252 -34.42 10.21 -8.24
N PRO A 253 -34.50 9.47 -9.36
CA PRO A 253 -33.36 8.74 -9.90
C PRO A 253 -32.26 9.67 -10.43
N GLU A 254 -32.63 10.75 -11.11
CA GLU A 254 -31.67 11.73 -11.63
C GLU A 254 -30.90 12.42 -10.50
N ASP A 255 -31.57 12.75 -9.39
CA ASP A 255 -30.92 13.37 -8.24
C ASP A 255 -29.86 12.48 -7.60
N THR A 256 -30.12 11.17 -7.58
CA THR A 256 -29.16 10.18 -7.11
C THR A 256 -27.95 10.13 -8.03
N ARG A 257 -28.17 10.11 -9.36
CA ARG A 257 -27.07 10.10 -10.35
C ARG A 257 -26.21 11.34 -10.24
N GLU A 258 -26.81 12.52 -10.06
CA GLU A 258 -26.08 13.77 -9.86
C GLU A 258 -25.20 13.73 -8.61
N ILE A 259 -25.71 13.21 -7.48
CA ILE A 259 -24.91 13.04 -6.26
C ILE A 259 -23.71 12.12 -6.52
N VAL A 260 -23.91 10.99 -7.17
CA VAL A 260 -22.83 10.05 -7.50
C VAL A 260 -21.78 10.72 -8.40
N ALA A 261 -22.23 11.45 -9.42
CA ALA A 261 -21.35 12.18 -10.33
C ALA A 261 -20.57 13.29 -9.61
N GLU A 262 -21.22 14.08 -8.76
CA GLU A 262 -20.58 15.16 -8.00
C GLU A 262 -19.55 14.61 -7.00
N ILE A 263 -19.84 13.51 -6.30
CA ILE A 263 -18.88 12.84 -5.43
C ILE A 263 -17.63 12.43 -6.22
N ARG A 264 -17.84 11.79 -7.38
CA ARG A 264 -16.76 11.30 -8.23
C ARG A 264 -15.88 12.45 -8.76
N GLU A 265 -16.49 13.53 -9.21
CA GLU A 265 -15.76 14.70 -9.72
C GLU A 265 -14.97 15.40 -8.61
N LYS A 266 -15.59 15.62 -7.44
CA LYS A 266 -14.94 16.32 -6.33
C LYS A 266 -13.84 15.51 -5.65
N ALA A 267 -13.89 14.18 -5.76
CA ALA A 267 -12.88 13.30 -5.18
C ALA A 267 -11.50 13.46 -5.82
N ASP A 268 -11.43 13.83 -7.11
CA ASP A 268 -10.16 14.05 -7.84
C ASP A 268 -9.13 12.90 -7.62
N GLY A 269 -9.64 11.67 -7.65
CA GLY A 269 -8.87 10.45 -7.47
C GLY A 269 -8.38 10.17 -6.03
N VAL A 270 -8.92 10.87 -5.02
CA VAL A 270 -8.68 10.62 -3.59
C VAL A 270 -9.78 9.74 -3.00
N PHE A 271 -9.57 8.42 -2.98
CA PHE A 271 -10.55 7.45 -2.48
C PHE A 271 -10.96 7.68 -1.01
N LEU A 272 -10.04 8.14 -0.16
CA LEU A 272 -10.34 8.49 1.23
C LEU A 272 -11.38 9.61 1.34
N TRP A 273 -11.35 10.58 0.42
CA TRP A 273 -12.37 11.63 0.35
C TRP A 273 -13.74 11.02 0.09
N VAL A 274 -13.86 10.13 -0.90
CA VAL A 274 -15.11 9.42 -1.22
C VAL A 274 -15.64 8.68 0.01
N ARG A 275 -14.79 7.93 0.71
CA ARG A 275 -15.19 7.19 1.91
C ARG A 275 -15.73 8.10 3.01
N LEU A 276 -15.10 9.26 3.25
CA LEU A 276 -15.56 10.22 4.25
C LEU A 276 -16.89 10.88 3.85
N VAL A 277 -17.03 11.26 2.58
CA VAL A 277 -18.25 11.90 2.07
C VAL A 277 -19.42 10.94 2.06
N VAL A 278 -19.23 9.71 1.57
CA VAL A 278 -20.26 8.67 1.60
C VAL A 278 -20.73 8.42 3.03
N LYS A 279 -19.81 8.27 3.99
CA LYS A 279 -20.16 8.11 5.41
C LYS A 279 -20.98 9.31 5.93
N LEU A 280 -20.58 10.53 5.58
CA LEU A 280 -21.31 11.74 5.98
C LEU A 280 -22.73 11.79 5.41
N LEU A 281 -22.93 11.39 4.16
CA LEU A 281 -24.24 11.36 3.52
C LEU A 281 -25.13 10.24 4.05
N VAL A 282 -24.57 9.05 4.33
CA VAL A 282 -25.28 7.96 5.00
C VAL A 282 -25.75 8.40 6.39
N ASN A 283 -24.87 8.99 7.20
CA ASN A 283 -25.27 9.55 8.49
C ASN A 283 -26.35 10.64 8.35
N GLY A 284 -26.29 11.44 7.29
CA GLY A 284 -27.31 12.45 6.99
C GLY A 284 -28.68 11.84 6.70
N LEU A 285 -28.71 10.76 5.91
CA LEU A 285 -29.93 9.99 5.65
C LEU A 285 -30.52 9.42 6.94
N GLU A 286 -29.69 8.84 7.80
CA GLU A 286 -30.11 8.26 9.08
C GLU A 286 -30.67 9.31 10.05
N LEU A 287 -30.21 10.55 9.95
CA LEU A 287 -30.74 11.69 10.70
C LEU A 287 -31.99 12.33 10.07
N GLY A 288 -32.48 11.79 8.96
CA GLY A 288 -33.69 12.26 8.28
C GLY A 288 -33.48 13.44 7.34
N ASP A 289 -32.25 13.69 6.86
CA ASP A 289 -32.03 14.72 5.84
C ASP A 289 -32.85 14.43 4.57
N SER A 290 -33.43 15.48 4.00
CA SER A 290 -34.02 15.41 2.66
C SER A 290 -32.94 15.29 1.57
N MET A 291 -33.34 14.88 0.37
CA MET A 291 -32.46 14.84 -0.81
C MET A 291 -31.78 16.20 -1.07
N GLU A 292 -32.53 17.30 -0.90
CA GLU A 292 -31.97 18.65 -1.02
C GLU A 292 -30.95 18.95 0.09
N GLY A 293 -31.22 18.50 1.32
CA GLY A 293 -30.30 18.59 2.44
C GLY A 293 -28.97 17.87 2.16
N LEU A 294 -29.03 16.65 1.62
CA LEU A 294 -27.84 15.88 1.22
C LEU A 294 -27.04 16.58 0.12
N ARG A 295 -27.70 17.08 -0.92
CA ARG A 295 -27.05 17.87 -1.98
C ARG A 295 -26.38 19.12 -1.43
N ARG A 296 -27.05 19.86 -0.54
CA ARG A 296 -26.49 21.05 0.11
C ARG A 296 -25.26 20.70 0.94
N LYS A 297 -25.31 19.59 1.68
CA LYS A 297 -24.15 19.06 2.42
C LYS A 297 -23.00 18.75 1.46
N LEU A 298 -23.25 17.98 0.39
CA LEU A 298 -22.24 17.61 -0.60
C LEU A 298 -21.59 18.84 -1.26
N ARG A 299 -22.40 19.81 -1.72
CA ARG A 299 -21.90 21.05 -2.34
C ARG A 299 -21.02 21.85 -1.38
N SER A 300 -21.39 21.91 -0.10
CA SER A 300 -20.61 22.60 0.93
C SER A 300 -19.27 21.94 1.28
N LEU A 301 -19.04 20.69 0.86
CA LEU A 301 -17.80 20.00 1.17
C LEU A 301 -16.66 20.47 0.25
N PRO A 302 -15.48 20.78 0.81
CA PRO A 302 -14.31 21.13 0.01
C PRO A 302 -13.77 19.92 -0.75
N ARG A 303 -13.08 20.16 -1.87
CA ARG A 303 -12.37 19.12 -2.62
C ARG A 303 -11.09 18.66 -1.89
N ASP A 304 -10.40 19.57 -1.19
CA ASP A 304 -9.20 19.24 -0.43
C ASP A 304 -9.56 18.47 0.86
N LEU A 305 -8.95 17.29 1.01
CA LEU A 305 -9.07 16.44 2.18
C LEU A 305 -8.63 17.14 3.49
N ARG A 306 -7.64 18.03 3.43
CA ARG A 306 -7.20 18.81 4.61
C ARG A 306 -8.30 19.72 5.12
N GLU A 307 -9.06 20.34 4.22
CA GLU A 307 -10.19 21.19 4.58
C GLU A 307 -11.36 20.37 5.15
N ILE A 308 -11.54 19.12 4.68
CA ILE A 308 -12.48 18.19 5.34
C ILE A 308 -12.06 17.94 6.79
N TYR A 309 -10.79 17.61 7.03
CA TYR A 309 -10.29 17.42 8.40
C TYR A 309 -10.43 18.67 9.25
N ARG A 310 -10.08 19.86 8.72
CA ARG A 310 -10.26 21.14 9.43
C ARG A 310 -11.73 21.33 9.84
N ARG A 311 -12.68 21.04 8.94
CA ARG A 311 -14.11 21.13 9.24
C ARG A 311 -14.59 20.08 10.23
N MET A 312 -13.99 18.89 10.27
CA MET A 312 -14.31 17.87 11.27
C MET A 312 -13.81 18.30 12.65
N ILE A 313 -12.57 18.78 12.73
CA ILE A 313 -11.96 19.25 13.98
C ILE A 313 -12.69 20.48 14.52
N SER A 314 -13.09 21.42 13.66
CA SER A 314 -13.82 22.63 14.11
C SER A 314 -15.21 22.35 14.67
N LYS A 315 -15.78 21.16 14.45
CA LYS A 315 -17.05 20.72 15.03
C LYS A 315 -16.91 20.06 16.39
N ILE A 316 -15.68 19.74 16.81
CA ILE A 316 -15.41 19.23 18.16
C ILE A 316 -15.65 20.37 19.15
N THR A 317 -16.26 20.09 20.31
CA THR A 317 -16.49 21.12 21.34
C THR A 317 -15.16 21.70 21.83
N PRO A 318 -15.10 23.00 22.19
CA PRO A 318 -13.83 23.65 22.58
C PRO A 318 -13.05 22.89 23.66
N GLU A 319 -13.75 22.31 24.64
CA GLU A 319 -13.15 21.53 25.73
C GLU A 319 -12.44 20.28 25.20
N HIS A 320 -13.04 19.60 24.22
CA HIS A 320 -12.46 18.42 23.57
C HIS A 320 -11.40 18.79 22.51
N GLN A 321 -11.37 20.03 22.01
CA GLN A 321 -10.30 20.48 21.10
C GLN A 321 -8.96 20.60 21.82
N ILE A 322 -8.96 21.05 23.08
CA ILE A 322 -7.75 21.10 23.91
C ILE A 322 -7.21 19.68 24.12
N GLN A 323 -8.08 18.75 24.51
CA GLN A 323 -7.71 17.34 24.67
C GLN A 323 -7.22 16.72 23.36
N ALA A 324 -7.88 17.00 22.24
CA ALA A 324 -7.43 16.53 20.92
C ALA A 324 -6.05 17.09 20.57
N ALA A 325 -5.78 18.37 20.84
CA ALA A 325 -4.47 18.99 20.61
C ALA A 325 -3.37 18.43 21.52
N GLU A 326 -3.69 18.06 22.76
CA GLU A 326 -2.78 17.34 23.65
C GLU A 326 -2.47 15.93 23.14
N ILE A 327 -3.49 15.19 22.70
CA ILE A 327 -3.32 13.86 22.08
C ILE A 327 -2.46 13.96 20.82
N PHE A 328 -2.70 14.94 19.94
CA PHE A 328 -1.88 15.14 18.74
C PHE A 328 -0.44 15.51 19.07
N ARG A 329 -0.21 16.32 20.11
CA ARG A 329 1.15 16.64 20.58
C ARG A 329 1.84 15.42 21.15
N LEU A 330 1.16 14.60 21.96
CA LEU A 330 1.70 13.34 22.46
C LEU A 330 2.06 12.39 21.33
N LEU A 331 1.22 12.30 20.29
CA LEU A 331 1.51 11.51 19.08
C LEU A 331 2.72 12.03 18.30
N GLN A 332 3.00 13.34 18.33
CA GLN A 332 4.18 13.93 17.69
C GLN A 332 5.45 13.79 18.53
N THR A 333 5.38 13.90 19.87
CA THR A 333 6.54 13.79 20.75
C THR A 333 6.94 12.35 21.08
N TRP A 334 6.10 11.37 20.78
CA TRP A 334 6.46 9.95 20.80
C TRP A 334 7.25 9.49 19.56
N GLN A 335 7.43 10.37 18.56
CA GLN A 335 8.25 10.13 17.35
C GLN A 335 9.73 10.36 17.64
#